data_AF-A0A935TLU9-F1
#
_entry.id   AF-A0A935TLU9-F1
#
_cell.length_a   1.000
_cell.length_b   1.000
_cell.length_c   1.000
_cell.angle_alpha   90.00
_cell.angle_beta   90.00
_cell.angle_gamma   90.00
#
_symmetry.space_group_name_H-M   'P 1'
#
loop_
_entity.id
_entity.type
_entity.pdbx_description
1 polymer ?
#
loop_
_entity_poly.entity_id
_entity_poly.type
_entity_poly.pdbx_seq_one_letter_code
_entity_poly.pdbx_strand_id
1 'polypeptide(L)'
;MARYKEEKFNDLGLGSRPSAGRVRSLNKNGTFNFKRTGIPFLERVDFFHSLITMSWIKFFGIIFLGYILANLFFAGIYVLIGVEHLTGIEGNSKFDHFVEAFFFSSQTITTLGYGRVAPVGIQASTIAAIESMLGLLAFALATGLLYGRFSSPRANIQFSQHAVVAPFHEINGFMFRLINLKHSQLIEVEVTLTLSMQKTNSETREFFTLDLERKKVIFFPASWTIVHPITDSSPLYRLTNDDFYNRDVEFIVLLKAFDESFSQTVYSRSSYKAHEINWGEKFVYLINQEKGHLTVDVRRIDETEKAELNKE
;
A
#
# COMPACT_ATOMS: atom_id res chain seq x y z
N MET A 1 19.91 -22.08 25.58
CA MET A 1 18.44 -22.04 25.75
C MET A 1 18.06 -20.66 26.28
N ALA A 2 17.64 -19.76 25.41
CA ALA A 2 17.20 -18.43 25.80
C ALA A 2 15.71 -18.50 26.17
N ARG A 3 15.41 -18.39 27.47
CA ARG A 3 14.05 -18.16 27.97
C ARG A 3 13.57 -16.86 27.33
N TYR A 4 12.37 -16.82 26.73
CA TYR A 4 11.77 -15.59 26.23
C TYR A 4 11.81 -14.55 27.36
N LYS A 5 12.72 -13.58 27.24
CA LYS A 5 12.89 -12.55 28.24
C LYS A 5 11.76 -11.56 27.98
N GLU A 6 10.92 -11.32 28.98
CA GLU A 6 10.03 -10.15 29.03
C GLU A 6 10.94 -8.92 28.95
N GLU A 7 11.29 -8.49 27.73
CA GLU A 7 11.88 -7.18 27.54
C GLU A 7 10.77 -6.19 27.85
N LYS A 8 10.91 -5.51 29.00
CA LYS A 8 9.95 -4.61 29.64
C LYS A 8 9.33 -3.52 28.73
N PHE A 9 9.78 -3.39 27.48
CA PHE A 9 9.35 -2.39 26.51
C PHE A 9 9.33 -2.92 25.05
N ASN A 10 8.79 -4.10 24.81
CA ASN A 10 8.55 -4.61 23.44
C ASN A 10 7.17 -4.17 22.88
N ASP A 11 6.72 -2.97 23.22
CA ASP A 11 5.52 -2.39 22.60
C ASP A 11 5.87 -2.00 21.15
N LEU A 12 5.06 -2.42 20.18
CA LEU A 12 5.17 -2.04 18.77
C LEU A 12 4.95 -0.52 18.52
N GLY A 13 4.94 0.30 19.58
CA GLY A 13 4.49 1.68 19.56
C GLY A 13 2.98 1.80 19.34
N LEU A 14 2.25 0.68 19.49
CA LEU A 14 0.78 0.62 19.33
C LEU A 14 0.05 0.95 20.64
N GLY A 15 0.79 1.08 21.74
CA GLY A 15 0.27 1.41 23.06
C GLY A 15 -0.12 0.15 23.82
N SER A 16 0.32 0.08 25.08
CA SER A 16 0.00 -1.00 26.02
C SER A 16 -1.33 -0.82 26.76
N ARG A 17 -1.95 0.37 26.66
CA ARG A 17 -3.20 0.71 27.34
C ARG A 17 -4.42 0.23 26.57
N PRO A 18 -5.48 -0.24 27.26
CA PRO A 18 -6.72 -0.68 26.62
C PRO A 18 -7.45 0.53 26.05
N SER A 19 -7.19 0.89 24.80
CA SER A 19 -7.90 1.99 24.13
C SER A 19 -8.86 1.53 23.05
N ALA A 20 -8.97 0.22 22.83
CA ALA A 20 -10.00 -0.37 22.01
C ALA A 20 -10.36 -1.72 22.62
N GLY A 21 -11.63 -2.12 22.59
CA GLY A 21 -12.05 -3.48 22.97
C GLY A 21 -11.45 -4.55 22.06
N ARG A 22 -12.22 -5.57 21.68
CA ARG A 22 -11.80 -6.65 20.75
C ARG A 22 -11.53 -6.21 19.30
N VAL A 23 -11.23 -4.93 19.08
CA VAL A 23 -11.01 -4.33 17.75
C VAL A 23 -9.58 -4.63 17.30
N ARG A 24 -9.43 -5.11 16.07
CA ARG A 24 -8.10 -5.38 15.48
C ARG A 24 -7.31 -4.10 15.25
N SER A 25 -6.01 -4.12 15.55
CA SER A 25 -5.09 -2.99 15.35
C SER A 25 -4.67 -2.84 13.90
N LEU A 26 -4.48 -3.98 13.22
CA LEU A 26 -4.14 -4.09 11.81
C LEU A 26 -5.23 -4.91 11.13
N ASN A 27 -5.78 -4.38 10.03
CA ASN A 27 -6.74 -5.12 9.20
C ASN A 27 -6.03 -6.22 8.40
N LYS A 28 -6.80 -7.22 7.95
CA LYS A 28 -6.29 -8.32 7.13
C LYS A 28 -5.59 -7.88 5.84
N ASN A 29 -6.03 -6.75 5.29
CA ASN A 29 -5.45 -6.12 4.10
C ASN A 29 -4.17 -5.30 4.38
N GLY A 30 -3.64 -5.33 5.60
CA GLY A 30 -2.44 -4.61 6.01
C GLY A 30 -2.63 -3.12 6.31
N THR A 31 -3.87 -2.62 6.29
CA THR A 31 -4.17 -1.23 6.69
C THR A 31 -4.31 -1.10 8.20
N PHE A 32 -3.78 -0.02 8.76
CA PHE A 32 -3.91 0.28 10.18
C PHE A 32 -5.32 0.74 10.51
N ASN A 33 -5.93 0.18 11.56
CA ASN A 33 -7.27 0.52 12.00
C ASN A 33 -7.27 1.68 13.01
N PHE A 34 -6.57 2.77 12.66
CA PHE A 34 -6.48 3.97 13.49
C PHE A 34 -7.04 5.16 12.71
N LYS A 35 -7.96 5.90 13.34
CA LYS A 35 -8.44 7.20 12.82
C LYS A 35 -7.75 8.30 13.61
N ARG A 36 -6.95 9.12 12.93
CA ARG A 36 -6.34 10.31 13.54
C ARG A 36 -7.38 11.44 13.57
N THR A 37 -7.75 11.88 14.76
CA THR A 37 -8.64 13.03 14.99
C THR A 37 -7.84 14.27 15.40
N GLY A 38 -8.36 15.47 15.16
CA GLY A 38 -7.73 16.73 15.61
C GLY A 38 -6.65 17.33 14.68
N ILE A 39 -6.36 16.69 13.54
CA ILE A 39 -5.41 17.25 12.54
C ILE A 39 -6.15 18.31 11.70
N PRO A 40 -5.60 19.54 11.58
CA PRO A 40 -6.09 20.59 10.68
C PRO A 40 -6.28 20.07 9.24
N PHE A 41 -7.27 20.59 8.52
CA PHE A 41 -7.58 20.10 7.16
C PHE A 41 -6.38 20.17 6.21
N LEU A 42 -5.63 21.27 6.22
CA LEU A 42 -4.47 21.48 5.36
C LEU A 42 -3.32 20.50 5.65
N GLU A 43 -3.07 20.16 6.91
CA GLU A 43 -2.05 19.18 7.31
C GLU A 43 -2.47 17.73 7.06
N ARG A 44 -3.79 17.47 7.00
CA ARG A 44 -4.33 16.15 6.69
C ARG A 44 -4.17 15.80 5.20
N VAL A 45 -4.12 16.80 4.34
CA VAL A 45 -3.96 16.61 2.89
C VAL A 45 -2.47 16.56 2.58
N ASP A 46 -1.88 15.37 2.74
CA ASP A 46 -0.57 15.08 2.13
C ASP A 46 -0.76 15.02 0.60
N PHE A 47 -0.66 16.20 -0.02
CA PHE A 47 -0.98 16.40 -1.44
C PHE A 47 -0.12 15.50 -2.33
N PHE A 48 1.17 15.36 -2.02
CA PHE A 48 2.08 14.50 -2.76
C PHE A 48 1.72 13.03 -2.60
N HIS A 49 1.58 12.53 -1.37
CA HIS A 49 1.21 11.14 -1.12
C HIS A 49 -0.15 10.78 -1.77
N SER A 50 -1.13 11.67 -1.67
CA SER A 50 -2.45 11.49 -2.29
C SER A 50 -2.34 11.37 -3.82
N LEU A 51 -1.59 12.28 -4.46
CA LEU A 51 -1.36 12.27 -5.91
C LEU A 51 -0.64 11.02 -6.38
N ILE A 52 0.30 10.45 -5.62
CA ILE A 52 1.00 9.23 -6.03
C ILE A 52 0.21 7.94 -5.74
N THR A 53 -0.69 7.95 -4.74
CA THR A 53 -1.40 6.73 -4.31
C THR A 53 -2.79 6.55 -4.89
N MET A 54 -3.43 7.62 -5.37
CA MET A 54 -4.79 7.57 -5.95
C MET A 54 -4.88 6.67 -7.20
N SER A 55 -6.08 6.29 -7.59
CA SER A 55 -6.34 5.53 -8.84
C SER A 55 -5.94 6.34 -10.09
N TRP A 56 -5.49 5.66 -11.15
CA TRP A 56 -5.07 6.30 -12.41
C TRP A 56 -6.11 7.24 -13.02
N ILE A 57 -7.39 6.86 -13.01
CA ILE A 57 -8.49 7.69 -13.56
C ILE A 57 -8.61 9.01 -12.81
N LYS A 58 -8.57 8.98 -11.48
CA LYS A 58 -8.59 10.19 -10.64
C LYS A 58 -7.37 11.08 -10.88
N PHE A 59 -6.19 10.47 -11.02
CA PHE A 59 -4.95 11.19 -11.29
C PHE A 59 -5.01 11.95 -12.62
N PHE A 60 -5.31 11.26 -13.72
CA PHE A 60 -5.45 11.89 -15.04
C PHE A 60 -6.59 12.91 -15.06
N GLY A 61 -7.70 12.64 -14.36
CA GLY A 61 -8.80 13.58 -14.21
C GLY A 61 -8.39 14.89 -13.52
N ILE A 62 -7.57 14.82 -12.47
CA ILE A 62 -7.06 16.02 -11.77
C ILE A 62 -6.09 16.80 -12.66
N ILE A 63 -5.18 16.13 -13.36
CA ILE A 63 -4.24 16.80 -14.29
C ILE A 63 -5.01 17.47 -15.43
N PHE A 64 -5.98 16.77 -16.03
CA PHE A 64 -6.81 17.31 -17.10
C PHE A 64 -7.66 18.50 -16.62
N LEU A 65 -8.30 18.39 -15.46
CA LEU A 65 -9.06 19.49 -14.88
C LEU A 65 -8.18 20.70 -14.58
N GLY A 66 -7.01 20.48 -13.99
CA GLY A 66 -6.03 21.56 -13.73
C GLY A 66 -5.58 22.26 -15.00
N TYR A 67 -5.32 21.50 -16.07
CA TYR A 67 -5.01 22.03 -17.39
C TYR A 67 -6.17 22.89 -17.94
N ILE A 68 -7.42 22.41 -17.93
CA ILE A 68 -8.56 23.20 -18.41
C ILE A 68 -8.74 24.48 -17.59
N LEU A 69 -8.65 24.41 -16.26
CA LEU A 69 -8.78 25.58 -15.38
C LEU A 69 -7.68 26.62 -15.61
N ALA A 70 -6.43 26.19 -15.80
CA ALA A 70 -5.33 27.08 -16.12
C ALA A 70 -5.57 27.81 -17.45
N ASN A 71 -6.00 27.08 -18.49
CA ASN A 71 -6.29 27.69 -19.79
C ASN A 71 -7.49 28.66 -19.74
N LEU A 72 -8.54 28.32 -18.99
CA LEU A 72 -9.67 29.24 -18.78
C LEU A 72 -9.25 30.52 -18.05
N PHE A 73 -8.35 30.40 -17.07
CA PHE A 73 -7.81 31.54 -16.34
C PHE A 73 -6.99 32.47 -17.26
N PHE A 74 -6.05 31.94 -18.03
CA PHE A 74 -5.24 32.73 -18.96
C PHE A 74 -6.07 33.29 -20.12
N ALA A 75 -7.02 32.53 -20.68
CA ALA A 75 -7.99 33.05 -21.65
C ALA A 75 -8.75 34.26 -21.10
N GLY A 76 -9.19 34.19 -19.84
CA GLY A 76 -9.80 35.32 -19.14
C GLY A 76 -8.88 36.53 -19.06
N ILE A 77 -7.61 36.34 -18.72
CA ILE A 77 -6.60 37.42 -18.70
C ILE A 77 -6.43 38.04 -20.09
N TYR A 78 -6.34 37.22 -21.15
CA TYR A 78 -6.18 37.73 -22.51
C TYR A 78 -7.38 38.56 -22.97
N VAL A 79 -8.60 38.09 -22.68
CA VAL A 79 -9.82 38.86 -22.98
C VAL A 79 -9.87 40.16 -22.17
N LEU A 80 -9.37 40.18 -20.93
CA LEU A 80 -9.28 41.40 -20.11
C LEU A 80 -8.22 42.40 -20.61
N ILE A 81 -7.10 41.92 -21.15
CA ILE A 81 -6.07 42.76 -21.79
C ILE A 81 -6.60 43.37 -23.10
N GLY A 82 -7.56 42.70 -23.73
CA GLY A 82 -8.14 43.09 -25.00
C GLY A 82 -7.68 42.16 -26.11
N VAL A 83 -8.64 41.66 -26.87
CA VAL A 83 -8.42 40.72 -27.99
C VAL A 83 -7.66 41.36 -29.14
N GLU A 84 -7.66 42.69 -29.22
CA GLU A 84 -6.85 43.49 -30.15
C GLU A 84 -5.33 43.28 -29.97
N HIS A 85 -4.91 42.80 -28.80
CA HIS A 85 -3.53 42.42 -28.52
C HIS A 85 -3.23 40.95 -28.88
N LEU A 86 -4.17 40.24 -29.52
CA LEU A 86 -3.99 38.92 -30.09
C LEU A 86 -4.26 38.99 -31.60
N THR A 87 -3.25 38.78 -32.43
CA THR A 87 -3.44 38.73 -33.89
C THR A 87 -4.12 37.44 -34.31
N GLY A 88 -4.84 37.46 -35.44
CA GLY A 88 -5.41 36.25 -36.03
C GLY A 88 -6.70 35.74 -35.36
N ILE A 89 -7.32 36.55 -34.50
CA ILE A 89 -8.70 36.31 -34.04
C ILE A 89 -9.67 36.77 -35.14
N GLU A 90 -10.53 35.87 -35.60
CA GLU A 90 -11.48 36.10 -36.71
C GLU A 90 -12.95 36.09 -36.26
N GLY A 91 -13.23 35.58 -35.07
CA GLY A 91 -14.57 35.57 -34.49
C GLY A 91 -15.19 36.96 -34.40
N ASN A 92 -16.52 37.03 -34.52
CA ASN A 92 -17.26 38.30 -34.43
C ASN A 92 -18.00 38.45 -33.09
N SER A 93 -18.17 37.35 -32.34
CA SER A 93 -18.85 37.36 -31.04
C SER A 93 -17.87 37.34 -29.87
N LYS A 94 -18.31 37.86 -28.72
CA LYS A 94 -17.53 37.78 -27.47
C LYS A 94 -17.23 36.33 -27.05
N PHE A 95 -18.09 35.39 -27.44
CA PHE A 95 -17.88 33.97 -27.17
C PHE A 95 -16.77 33.40 -28.05
N ASP A 96 -16.78 33.71 -29.36
CA ASP A 96 -15.74 33.26 -30.29
C ASP A 96 -14.37 33.78 -29.86
N HIS A 97 -14.28 35.06 -29.50
CA HIS A 97 -13.06 35.66 -28.95
C HIS A 97 -12.52 34.91 -27.73
N PHE A 98 -13.39 34.51 -26.80
CA PHE A 98 -12.97 33.76 -25.61
C PHE A 98 -12.50 32.36 -25.96
N VAL A 99 -13.21 31.67 -26.86
CA VAL A 99 -12.83 30.33 -27.32
C VAL A 99 -11.49 30.36 -28.06
N GLU A 100 -11.26 31.35 -28.92
CA GLU A 100 -9.99 31.53 -29.61
C GLU A 100 -8.85 31.89 -28.64
N ALA A 101 -9.09 32.74 -27.65
CA ALA A 101 -8.14 33.04 -26.58
C ALA A 101 -7.81 31.79 -25.73
N PHE A 102 -8.80 30.93 -25.47
CA PHE A 102 -8.60 29.64 -24.82
C PHE A 102 -7.72 28.71 -25.65
N PHE A 103 -7.94 28.62 -26.97
CA PHE A 103 -7.08 27.82 -27.83
C PHE A 103 -5.68 28.41 -27.96
N PHE A 104 -5.53 29.73 -27.94
CA PHE A 104 -4.23 30.39 -27.87
C PHE A 104 -3.50 30.02 -26.57
N SER A 105 -4.14 30.21 -25.42
CA SER A 105 -3.63 29.80 -24.10
C SER A 105 -3.21 28.32 -24.08
N SER A 106 -4.07 27.43 -24.61
CA SER A 106 -3.75 26.00 -24.76
C SER A 106 -2.49 25.75 -25.58
N GLN A 107 -2.28 26.48 -26.67
CA GLN A 107 -1.08 26.34 -27.50
C GLN A 107 0.16 26.94 -26.83
N THR A 108 -0.01 28.01 -26.05
CA THR A 108 1.07 28.69 -25.32
C THR A 108 1.55 27.85 -24.14
N ILE A 109 0.63 27.37 -23.28
CA ILE A 109 0.97 26.57 -22.10
C ILE A 109 1.59 25.21 -22.46
N THR A 110 1.20 24.63 -23.59
CA THR A 110 1.77 23.37 -24.13
C THR A 110 3.01 23.59 -24.99
N THR A 111 3.38 24.85 -25.24
CA THR A 111 4.48 25.25 -26.13
C THR A 111 4.32 24.75 -27.57
N LEU A 112 3.09 24.42 -28.01
CA LEU A 112 2.79 24.02 -29.39
C LEU A 112 2.93 25.19 -30.37
N GLY A 113 2.31 26.33 -30.04
CA GLY A 113 2.44 27.58 -30.80
C GLY A 113 2.26 27.47 -32.32
N TYR A 114 1.11 27.00 -32.81
CA TYR A 114 0.86 26.84 -34.26
C TYR A 114 0.98 28.13 -35.08
N GLY A 115 1.00 29.30 -34.43
CA GLY A 115 1.28 30.59 -35.06
C GLY A 115 0.08 31.25 -35.72
N ARG A 116 -1.12 30.65 -35.65
CA ARG A 116 -2.37 31.29 -36.11
C ARG A 116 -2.71 32.53 -35.27
N VAL A 117 -2.61 32.39 -33.94
CA VAL A 117 -2.83 33.47 -32.99
C VAL A 117 -1.53 33.78 -32.27
N ALA A 118 -1.15 35.06 -32.20
CA ALA A 118 0.07 35.49 -31.55
C ALA A 118 -0.15 36.76 -30.71
N PRO A 119 0.56 36.92 -29.58
CA PRO A 119 0.44 38.10 -28.74
C PRO A 119 1.15 39.29 -29.41
N VAL A 120 0.53 40.47 -29.34
CA VAL A 120 1.08 41.73 -29.83
C VAL A 120 1.15 42.73 -28.69
N GLY A 121 2.29 43.42 -28.60
CA GLY A 121 2.55 44.39 -27.54
C GLY A 121 3.12 43.74 -26.27
N ILE A 122 3.63 44.59 -25.39
CA ILE A 122 4.40 44.16 -24.22
C ILE A 122 3.50 43.39 -23.25
N GLN A 123 2.27 43.84 -23.00
CA GLN A 123 1.37 43.25 -22.01
C GLN A 123 1.00 41.79 -22.33
N ALA A 124 0.45 41.53 -23.52
CA ALA A 124 0.07 40.18 -23.94
C ALA A 124 1.30 39.26 -24.07
N SER A 125 2.43 39.78 -24.56
CA SER A 125 3.68 39.01 -24.70
C SER A 125 4.26 38.62 -23.34
N THR A 126 4.23 39.50 -22.34
CA THR A 126 4.67 39.19 -20.98
C THR A 126 3.81 38.10 -20.34
N ILE A 127 2.48 38.18 -20.48
CA ILE A 127 1.59 37.13 -19.97
C ILE A 127 1.84 35.79 -20.68
N ALA A 128 1.98 35.80 -22.01
CA ALA A 128 2.30 34.58 -22.78
C ALA A 128 3.65 33.97 -22.38
N ALA A 129 4.66 34.78 -22.07
CA ALA A 129 5.93 34.30 -21.57
C ALA A 129 5.81 33.65 -20.18
N ILE A 130 5.06 34.28 -19.27
CA ILE A 130 4.78 33.73 -17.92
C ILE A 130 3.99 32.43 -18.04
N GLU A 131 2.95 32.40 -18.88
CA GLU A 131 2.13 31.22 -19.14
C GLU A 131 2.99 30.07 -19.67
N SER A 132 3.84 30.32 -20.67
CA SER A 132 4.73 29.31 -21.24
C SER A 132 5.70 28.75 -20.20
N MET A 133 6.28 29.62 -19.36
CA MET A 133 7.17 29.20 -18.28
C MET A 133 6.45 28.33 -17.23
N LEU A 134 5.26 28.73 -16.81
CA LEU A 134 4.44 27.97 -15.86
C LEU A 134 3.97 26.65 -16.45
N GLY A 135 3.62 26.63 -17.74
CA GLY A 135 3.25 25.42 -18.47
C GLY A 135 4.40 24.41 -18.49
N LEU A 136 5.60 24.84 -18.88
CA LEU A 136 6.79 24.00 -18.86
C LEU A 136 7.06 23.39 -17.47
N LEU A 137 6.98 24.20 -16.41
CA LEU A 137 7.15 23.74 -15.03
C LEU A 137 6.05 22.74 -14.63
N ALA A 138 4.79 22.99 -15.00
CA ALA A 138 3.68 22.11 -14.71
C ALA A 138 3.82 20.75 -15.41
N PHE A 139 4.26 20.73 -16.68
CA PHE A 139 4.56 19.48 -17.40
C PHE A 139 5.72 18.72 -16.78
N ALA A 140 6.78 19.40 -16.35
CA ALA A 140 7.90 18.78 -15.66
C ALA A 140 7.44 18.12 -14.34
N LEU A 141 6.63 18.82 -13.54
CA LEU A 141 6.06 18.28 -12.29
C LEU A 141 5.11 17.11 -12.55
N ALA A 142 4.21 17.22 -13.54
CA ALA A 142 3.28 16.16 -13.90
C ALA A 142 4.03 14.90 -14.38
N THR A 143 5.08 15.07 -15.16
CA THR A 143 5.97 13.97 -15.61
C THR A 143 6.71 13.34 -14.42
N GLY A 144 7.22 14.16 -13.50
CA GLY A 144 7.85 13.68 -12.26
C GLY A 144 6.88 12.88 -11.38
N LEU A 145 5.63 13.33 -11.26
CA LEU A 145 4.57 12.60 -10.55
C LEU A 145 4.20 11.29 -11.25
N LEU A 146 4.11 11.28 -12.58
CA LEU A 146 3.89 10.08 -13.37
C LEU A 146 5.01 9.05 -13.14
N TYR A 147 6.26 9.49 -13.18
CA TYR A 147 7.41 8.64 -12.86
C TYR A 147 7.35 8.14 -11.43
N GLY A 148 7.09 9.01 -10.44
CA GLY A 148 6.95 8.61 -9.04
C GLY A 148 5.87 7.56 -8.81
N ARG A 149 4.74 7.68 -9.53
CA ARG A 149 3.64 6.70 -9.50
C ARG A 149 4.03 5.36 -10.13
N PHE A 150 4.68 5.39 -11.28
CA PHE A 150 5.12 4.18 -11.99
C PHE A 150 6.23 3.46 -11.23
N SER A 151 7.17 4.21 -10.65
CA SER A 151 8.37 3.72 -9.95
C SER A 151 8.12 3.42 -8.46
N SER A 152 6.87 3.45 -8.01
CA SER A 152 6.48 3.05 -6.65
C SER A 152 6.18 1.56 -6.60
N PRO A 153 7.07 0.73 -6.05
CA PRO A 153 6.84 -0.71 -5.98
C PRO A 153 5.71 -1.01 -4.99
N ARG A 154 4.85 -1.96 -5.38
CA ARG A 154 3.86 -2.55 -4.48
C ARG A 154 4.04 -4.05 -4.49
N ALA A 155 4.43 -4.62 -3.36
CA ALA A 155 4.42 -6.07 -3.19
C ALA A 155 2.97 -6.54 -3.24
N ASN A 156 2.65 -7.45 -4.17
CA ASN A 156 1.32 -8.04 -4.25
C ASN A 156 1.35 -9.41 -3.56
N ILE A 157 1.56 -9.38 -2.24
CA ILE A 157 1.58 -10.60 -1.43
C ILE A 157 0.17 -10.90 -0.96
N GLN A 158 -0.32 -12.07 -1.32
CA GLN A 158 -1.55 -12.63 -0.77
C GLN A 158 -1.20 -13.51 0.42
N PHE A 159 -1.77 -13.20 1.58
CA PHE A 159 -1.74 -14.05 2.76
C PHE A 159 -2.97 -14.96 2.78
N SER A 160 -2.88 -16.13 3.42
CA SER A 160 -4.06 -16.95 3.69
C SER A 160 -5.05 -16.18 4.58
N GLN A 161 -6.34 -16.37 4.32
CA GLN A 161 -7.44 -15.84 5.13
C GLN A 161 -7.41 -16.42 6.54
N HIS A 162 -7.07 -17.71 6.66
CA HIS A 162 -6.95 -18.41 7.93
C HIS A 162 -5.51 -18.80 8.20
N ALA A 163 -5.14 -18.83 9.49
CA ALA A 163 -3.96 -19.53 9.97
C ALA A 163 -4.38 -20.87 10.56
N VAL A 164 -3.42 -21.76 10.78
CA VAL A 164 -3.70 -23.07 11.36
C VAL A 164 -2.78 -23.36 12.53
N VAL A 165 -3.28 -24.10 13.51
CA VAL A 165 -2.45 -24.83 14.47
C VAL A 165 -2.44 -26.29 14.02
N ALA A 166 -1.26 -26.78 13.65
CA ALA A 166 -1.07 -28.05 12.98
C ALA A 166 0.10 -28.84 13.60
N PRO A 167 0.17 -30.17 13.43
CA PRO A 167 1.36 -30.93 13.79
C PRO A 167 2.58 -30.48 12.97
N PHE A 168 3.73 -30.35 13.64
CA PHE A 168 5.02 -29.94 13.09
C PHE A 168 6.16 -30.77 13.71
N HIS A 169 6.63 -31.79 12.98
CA HIS A 169 7.50 -32.82 13.53
C HIS A 169 6.87 -33.42 14.80
N GLU A 170 7.61 -33.47 15.91
CA GLU A 170 7.16 -34.01 17.20
C GLU A 170 6.37 -33.01 18.05
N ILE A 171 6.22 -31.75 17.60
CA ILE A 171 5.51 -30.68 18.34
C ILE A 171 4.39 -30.08 17.49
N ASN A 172 3.60 -29.16 18.03
CA ASN A 172 2.63 -28.40 17.23
C ASN A 172 3.25 -27.08 16.74
N GLY A 173 2.68 -26.51 15.69
CA GLY A 173 3.13 -25.24 15.11
C GLY A 173 1.96 -24.35 14.72
N PHE A 174 2.13 -23.05 14.90
CA PHE A 174 1.25 -22.04 14.32
C PHE A 174 1.75 -21.72 12.90
N MET A 175 0.87 -21.81 11.91
CA MET A 175 1.24 -21.68 10.51
C MET A 175 0.29 -20.77 9.72
N PHE A 176 0.83 -20.03 8.75
CA PHE A 176 0.04 -19.32 7.74
C PHE A 176 0.79 -19.31 6.42
N ARG A 177 0.07 -19.15 5.30
CA ARG A 177 0.69 -19.13 3.97
C ARG A 177 0.75 -17.72 3.40
N LEU A 178 1.72 -17.53 2.51
CA LEU A 178 1.83 -16.36 1.67
C LEU A 178 2.31 -16.73 0.26
N ILE A 179 1.79 -16.01 -0.73
CA ILE A 179 2.09 -16.16 -2.16
C ILE A 179 2.35 -14.78 -2.76
N ASN A 180 3.33 -14.68 -3.66
CA ASN A 180 3.54 -13.48 -4.47
C ASN A 180 2.72 -13.62 -5.76
N LEU A 181 1.78 -12.71 -5.96
CA LEU A 181 0.91 -12.70 -7.15
C LEU A 181 1.59 -12.07 -8.37
N LYS A 182 2.72 -11.40 -8.19
CA LYS A 182 3.49 -10.82 -9.30
C LYS A 182 4.53 -11.82 -9.79
N HIS A 183 4.82 -11.75 -11.08
CA HIS A 183 5.96 -12.44 -11.69
C HIS A 183 7.31 -11.82 -11.31
N SER A 184 7.33 -10.59 -10.79
CA SER A 184 8.57 -9.96 -10.32
C SER A 184 9.14 -10.74 -9.15
N GLN A 185 10.44 -10.99 -9.20
CA GLN A 185 11.14 -11.70 -8.14
C GLN A 185 11.32 -10.77 -6.94
N LEU A 186 11.05 -11.32 -5.76
CA LEU A 186 11.36 -10.69 -4.49
C LEU A 186 12.54 -11.45 -3.89
N ILE A 187 13.56 -10.70 -3.52
CA ILE A 187 14.77 -11.24 -2.89
C ILE A 187 14.91 -10.73 -1.45
N GLU A 188 15.75 -11.38 -0.68
CA GLU A 188 15.97 -11.06 0.74
C GLU A 188 14.67 -10.99 1.55
N VAL A 189 13.77 -11.93 1.29
CA VAL A 189 12.45 -11.94 1.92
C VAL A 189 12.59 -12.34 3.38
N GLU A 190 12.12 -11.48 4.26
CA GLU A 190 12.17 -11.62 5.70
C GLU A 190 10.77 -11.47 6.28
N VAL A 191 10.40 -12.35 7.20
CA VAL A 191 9.11 -12.32 7.90
C VAL A 191 9.35 -12.15 9.39
N THR A 192 8.67 -11.17 9.97
CA THR A 192 8.56 -10.98 11.42
C THR A 192 7.14 -11.27 11.84
N LEU A 193 6.98 -12.08 12.89
CA LEU A 193 5.71 -12.41 13.49
C LEU A 193 5.68 -11.88 14.93
N THR A 194 4.73 -11.02 15.25
CA THR A 194 4.53 -10.52 16.60
C THR A 194 3.17 -10.97 17.12
N LEU A 195 3.17 -11.58 18.29
CA LEU A 195 1.99 -11.97 19.04
C LEU A 195 1.59 -10.83 19.97
N SER A 196 0.34 -10.42 19.91
CA SER A 196 -0.27 -9.50 20.87
C SER A 196 -1.41 -10.21 21.59
N MET A 197 -1.35 -10.27 22.91
CA MET A 197 -2.40 -10.88 23.73
C MET A 197 -2.66 -10.06 24.98
N GLN A 198 -3.87 -10.17 25.53
CA GLN A 198 -4.21 -9.56 26.80
C GLN A 198 -3.56 -10.32 27.96
N LYS A 199 -2.96 -9.59 28.90
CA LYS A 199 -2.39 -10.16 30.12
C LYS A 199 -3.50 -10.76 30.97
N THR A 200 -3.24 -11.92 31.59
CA THR A 200 -4.21 -12.55 32.48
C THR A 200 -4.63 -11.59 33.60
N ASN A 201 -5.94 -11.39 33.80
CA ASN A 201 -6.52 -10.50 34.81
C ASN A 201 -6.16 -9.01 34.67
N SER A 202 -5.74 -8.55 33.49
CA SER A 202 -5.51 -7.14 33.20
C SER A 202 -6.06 -6.80 31.81
N GLU A 203 -6.41 -5.54 31.57
CA GLU A 203 -6.79 -5.05 30.25
C GLU A 203 -5.58 -4.64 29.39
N THR A 204 -4.37 -4.68 29.97
CA THR A 204 -3.13 -4.37 29.25
C THR A 204 -2.74 -5.50 28.30
N ARG A 205 -2.19 -5.14 27.13
CA ARG A 205 -1.66 -6.10 26.16
C ARG A 205 -0.16 -6.32 26.34
N GLU A 206 0.26 -7.57 26.14
CA GLU A 206 1.65 -8.01 26.05
C GLU A 206 1.98 -8.36 24.61
N PHE A 207 3.24 -8.09 24.22
CA PHE A 207 3.73 -8.28 22.87
C PHE A 207 4.96 -9.19 22.88
N PHE A 208 4.97 -10.19 22.00
CA PHE A 208 6.05 -11.17 21.89
C PHE A 208 6.45 -11.35 20.42
N THR A 209 7.71 -11.12 20.09
CA THR A 209 8.23 -11.45 18.74
C THR A 209 8.49 -12.95 18.66
N LEU A 210 7.70 -13.64 17.85
CA LEU A 210 7.73 -15.10 17.74
C LEU A 210 8.89 -15.59 16.84
N ASP A 211 9.58 -16.63 17.29
CA ASP A 211 10.62 -17.29 16.52
C ASP A 211 10.02 -18.13 15.40
N LEU A 212 10.51 -17.97 14.17
CA LEU A 212 10.05 -18.75 13.03
C LEU A 212 11.07 -19.83 12.69
N GLU A 213 10.61 -20.98 12.18
CA GLU A 213 11.49 -22.04 11.65
C GLU A 213 12.44 -21.46 10.59
N ARG A 214 11.92 -20.58 9.74
CA ARG A 214 12.70 -19.81 8.77
C ARG A 214 12.22 -18.36 8.76
N LYS A 215 13.06 -17.45 9.27
CA LYS A 215 12.78 -16.00 9.30
C LYS A 215 13.09 -15.31 7.97
N LYS A 216 14.08 -15.80 7.22
CA LYS A 216 14.56 -15.19 5.96
C LYS A 216 14.81 -16.25 4.89
N VAL A 217 14.48 -15.93 3.64
CA VAL A 217 14.85 -16.67 2.43
C VAL A 217 15.51 -15.72 1.43
N ILE A 218 16.42 -16.24 0.60
CA ILE A 218 17.08 -15.44 -0.43
C ILE A 218 16.12 -15.09 -1.55
N PHE A 219 15.31 -16.05 -2.00
CA PHE A 219 14.31 -15.88 -3.06
C PHE A 219 12.92 -16.21 -2.52
N PHE A 220 11.92 -15.44 -2.94
CA PHE A 220 10.52 -15.74 -2.64
C PHE A 220 10.10 -17.03 -3.38
N PRO A 221 9.70 -18.10 -2.68
CA PRO A 221 9.22 -19.32 -3.33
C PRO A 221 7.80 -19.13 -3.87
N ALA A 222 7.37 -19.94 -4.84
CA ALA A 222 6.02 -19.81 -5.44
C ALA A 222 4.88 -19.82 -4.39
N SER A 223 5.08 -20.53 -3.28
CA SER A 223 4.28 -20.41 -2.05
C SER A 223 5.17 -20.63 -0.84
N TRP A 224 4.99 -19.84 0.22
CA TRP A 224 5.72 -20.01 1.48
C TRP A 224 4.75 -20.23 2.64
N THR A 225 4.88 -21.36 3.34
CA THR A 225 4.25 -21.56 4.64
C THR A 225 5.20 -21.06 5.72
N ILE A 226 4.77 -20.06 6.47
CA ILE A 226 5.47 -19.57 7.65
C ILE A 226 5.06 -20.44 8.82
N VAL A 227 6.05 -20.91 9.58
CA VAL A 227 5.86 -21.79 10.74
C VAL A 227 6.51 -21.17 11.96
N HIS A 228 5.72 -20.95 13.01
CA HIS A 228 6.19 -20.74 14.36
C HIS A 228 6.08 -22.06 15.15
N PRO A 229 7.19 -22.72 15.47
CA PRO A 229 7.17 -23.93 16.29
C PRO A 229 6.75 -23.60 17.73
N ILE A 230 5.74 -24.31 18.26
CA ILE A 230 5.25 -24.12 19.62
C ILE A 230 6.08 -25.00 20.55
N THR A 231 7.29 -24.54 20.88
CA THR A 231 8.20 -25.19 21.83
C THR A 231 7.83 -24.85 23.27
N ASP A 232 8.44 -25.53 24.25
CA ASP A 232 8.24 -25.24 25.69
C ASP A 232 8.56 -23.80 26.11
N SER A 233 9.39 -23.10 25.33
CA SER A 233 9.72 -21.69 25.54
C SER A 233 8.78 -20.71 24.83
N SER A 234 7.92 -21.20 23.93
CA SER A 234 6.98 -20.36 23.18
C SER A 234 5.92 -19.77 24.12
N PRO A 235 5.52 -18.49 23.95
CA PRO A 235 4.39 -17.91 24.67
C PRO A 235 3.04 -18.57 24.33
N LEU A 236 2.99 -19.43 23.30
CA LEU A 236 1.80 -20.21 22.94
C LEU A 236 1.77 -21.59 23.59
N TYR A 237 2.84 -21.99 24.28
CA TYR A 237 2.92 -23.32 24.89
C TYR A 237 1.80 -23.50 25.92
N ARG A 238 1.08 -24.64 25.84
CA ARG A 238 -0.10 -24.98 26.66
C ARG A 238 -1.29 -24.03 26.56
N LEU A 239 -1.32 -23.13 25.59
CA LEU A 239 -2.54 -22.36 25.31
C LEU A 239 -3.49 -23.21 24.48
N THR A 240 -4.77 -23.13 24.80
CA THR A 240 -5.85 -23.78 24.06
C THR A 240 -6.51 -22.82 23.09
N ASN A 241 -7.39 -23.35 22.23
CA ASN A 241 -8.23 -22.53 21.36
C ASN A 241 -9.05 -21.51 22.18
N ASP A 242 -9.63 -21.93 23.31
CA ASP A 242 -10.42 -21.05 24.17
C ASP A 242 -9.57 -19.94 24.80
N ASP A 243 -8.31 -20.22 25.14
CA ASP A 243 -7.38 -19.20 25.62
C ASP A 243 -7.10 -18.11 24.58
N PHE A 244 -7.06 -18.46 23.29
CA PHE A 244 -6.87 -17.47 22.22
C PHE A 244 -8.04 -16.49 22.17
N TYR A 245 -9.27 -16.97 22.35
CA TYR A 245 -10.46 -16.12 22.43
C TYR A 245 -10.49 -15.28 23.71
N ASN A 246 -10.18 -15.90 24.85
CA ASN A 246 -10.23 -15.24 26.15
C ASN A 246 -9.17 -14.14 26.30
N ARG A 247 -7.99 -14.33 25.70
CA ARG A 247 -6.89 -13.35 25.71
C ARG A 247 -6.88 -12.41 24.50
N ASP A 248 -7.95 -12.42 23.69
CA ASP A 248 -8.08 -11.63 22.45
C ASP A 248 -6.79 -11.64 21.60
N VAL A 249 -6.28 -12.83 21.31
CA VAL A 249 -5.01 -13.00 20.60
C VAL A 249 -5.07 -12.37 19.20
N GLU A 250 -4.04 -11.60 18.86
CA GLU A 250 -3.78 -11.07 17.52
C GLU A 250 -2.33 -11.36 17.12
N PHE A 251 -2.16 -12.07 16.02
CA PHE A 251 -0.87 -12.25 15.36
C PHE A 251 -0.70 -11.17 14.30
N ILE A 252 0.38 -10.41 14.38
CA ILE A 252 0.72 -9.33 13.45
C ILE A 252 1.91 -9.81 12.62
N VAL A 253 1.73 -9.82 11.30
CA VAL A 253 2.73 -10.25 10.33
C VAL A 253 3.30 -9.03 9.61
N LEU A 254 4.62 -8.96 9.54
CA LEU A 254 5.34 -8.04 8.68
C LEU A 254 6.26 -8.85 7.76
N LEU A 255 6.03 -8.72 6.45
CA LEU A 255 6.95 -9.17 5.43
C LEU A 255 7.74 -7.98 4.90
N LYS A 256 9.06 -8.13 4.82
CA LYS A 256 10.00 -7.22 4.19
C LYS A 256 10.69 -7.97 3.05
N ALA A 257 10.81 -7.36 1.89
CA ALA A 257 11.56 -7.94 0.77
C ALA A 257 12.15 -6.84 -0.10
N PHE A 258 13.15 -7.17 -0.91
CA PHE A 258 13.65 -6.30 -1.96
C PHE A 258 13.02 -6.68 -3.29
N ASP A 259 12.38 -5.70 -3.95
CA ASP A 259 11.85 -5.85 -5.30
C ASP A 259 12.96 -5.50 -6.30
N GLU A 260 13.42 -6.51 -7.03
CA GLU A 260 14.52 -6.38 -7.99
C GLU A 260 14.17 -5.43 -9.14
N SER A 261 12.92 -5.43 -9.60
CA SER A 261 12.48 -4.63 -10.75
C SER A 261 12.51 -3.13 -10.46
N PHE A 262 12.26 -2.75 -9.22
CA PHE A 262 12.26 -1.34 -8.79
C PHE A 262 13.48 -0.97 -7.92
N SER A 263 14.36 -1.93 -7.64
CA SER A 263 15.54 -1.78 -6.77
C SER A 263 15.22 -1.12 -5.43
N GLN A 264 14.11 -1.55 -4.81
CA GLN A 264 13.57 -0.91 -3.61
C GLN A 264 13.06 -1.97 -2.62
N THR A 265 13.12 -1.63 -1.33
CA THR A 265 12.53 -2.48 -0.30
C THR A 265 11.02 -2.25 -0.23
N VAL A 266 10.27 -3.34 -0.29
CA VAL A 266 8.82 -3.38 -0.15
C VAL A 266 8.42 -4.03 1.17
N TYR A 267 7.28 -3.61 1.69
CA TYR A 267 6.69 -4.15 2.90
C TYR A 267 5.26 -4.61 2.64
N SER A 268 4.90 -5.77 3.18
CA SER A 268 3.52 -6.25 3.22
C SER A 268 3.15 -6.65 4.64
N ARG A 269 1.89 -6.45 5.02
CA ARG A 269 1.43 -6.65 6.40
C ARG A 269 0.10 -7.38 6.41
N SER A 270 -0.14 -8.18 7.43
CA SER A 270 -1.43 -8.84 7.67
C SER A 270 -1.58 -9.17 9.15
N SER A 271 -2.78 -9.56 9.57
CA SER A 271 -3.04 -10.03 10.93
C SER A 271 -3.96 -11.25 10.96
N TYR A 272 -3.88 -12.01 12.06
CA TYR A 272 -4.78 -13.12 12.37
C TYR A 272 -5.31 -12.96 13.78
N LYS A 273 -6.62 -12.85 13.93
CA LYS A 273 -7.33 -12.92 15.22
C LYS A 273 -7.68 -14.36 15.56
N ALA A 274 -8.02 -14.63 16.82
CA ALA A 274 -8.40 -15.97 17.31
C ALA A 274 -9.41 -16.72 16.42
N HIS A 275 -10.45 -16.04 15.91
CA HIS A 275 -11.47 -16.63 15.05
C HIS A 275 -11.02 -16.91 13.61
N GLU A 276 -9.85 -16.42 13.21
CA GLU A 276 -9.23 -16.66 11.90
C GLU A 276 -8.18 -17.80 11.99
N ILE A 277 -8.19 -18.60 13.08
CA ILE A 277 -7.23 -19.66 13.35
C ILE A 277 -7.95 -21.00 13.50
N ASN A 278 -7.64 -21.95 12.62
CA ASN A 278 -8.21 -23.28 12.63
C ASN A 278 -7.27 -24.25 13.36
N TRP A 279 -7.78 -24.93 14.39
CA TRP A 279 -7.02 -25.90 15.17
C TRP A 279 -7.21 -27.32 14.64
N GLY A 280 -6.14 -28.11 14.59
CA GLY A 280 -6.21 -29.48 14.08
C GLY A 280 -6.47 -29.54 12.58
N GLU A 281 -6.00 -28.52 11.86
CA GLU A 281 -6.00 -28.48 10.41
C GLU A 281 -4.58 -28.26 9.92
N LYS A 282 -4.25 -28.84 8.78
CA LYS A 282 -2.99 -28.57 8.08
C LYS A 282 -3.27 -28.14 6.66
N PHE A 283 -2.37 -27.32 6.17
CA PHE A 283 -2.39 -26.82 4.82
C PHE A 283 -2.12 -27.92 3.78
N VAL A 284 -3.01 -28.09 2.80
CA VAL A 284 -2.81 -28.94 1.62
C VAL A 284 -1.61 -28.49 0.76
N TYR A 285 -0.92 -29.40 0.09
CA TYR A 285 0.17 -29.04 -0.80
C TYR A 285 -0.34 -28.35 -2.09
N LEU A 286 0.30 -27.24 -2.49
CA LEU A 286 -0.17 -26.39 -3.59
C LEU A 286 0.55 -26.58 -4.92
N ILE A 287 1.77 -27.12 -4.89
CA ILE A 287 2.61 -27.19 -6.08
C ILE A 287 2.25 -28.45 -6.85
N ASN A 288 1.84 -28.30 -8.11
CA ASN A 288 1.57 -29.41 -9.01
C ASN A 288 2.57 -29.41 -10.16
N GLN A 289 2.87 -30.60 -10.70
CA GLN A 289 3.66 -30.73 -11.92
C GLN A 289 2.73 -30.97 -13.10
N GLU A 290 2.72 -30.05 -14.06
CA GLU A 290 1.94 -30.19 -15.30
C GLU A 290 2.84 -29.93 -16.50
N LYS A 291 2.89 -30.90 -17.43
CA LYS A 291 3.60 -30.76 -18.73
C LYS A 291 5.06 -30.26 -18.61
N GLY A 292 5.78 -30.68 -17.56
CA GLY A 292 7.17 -30.29 -17.33
C GLY A 292 7.36 -28.94 -16.61
N HIS A 293 6.28 -28.27 -16.22
CA HIS A 293 6.30 -27.04 -15.43
C HIS A 293 5.76 -27.28 -14.01
N LEU A 294 6.29 -26.55 -13.04
CA LEU A 294 5.69 -26.44 -11.71
C LEU A 294 4.62 -25.35 -11.75
N THR A 295 3.42 -25.68 -11.27
CA THR A 295 2.26 -24.79 -11.23
C THR A 295 1.76 -24.66 -9.80
N VAL A 296 1.25 -23.48 -9.45
CA VAL A 296 0.65 -23.20 -8.14
C VAL A 296 -0.72 -22.58 -8.38
N ASP A 297 -1.78 -23.26 -7.95
CA ASP A 297 -3.12 -22.68 -7.98
C ASP A 297 -3.33 -21.80 -6.74
N VAL A 298 -3.19 -20.48 -6.94
CA VAL A 298 -3.32 -19.46 -5.91
C VAL A 298 -4.69 -19.50 -5.22
N ARG A 299 -5.75 -19.95 -5.91
CA ARG A 299 -7.11 -20.02 -5.34
C ARG A 299 -7.21 -21.00 -4.18
N ARG A 300 -6.26 -21.95 -4.11
CA ARG A 300 -6.19 -23.00 -3.08
C ARG A 300 -5.35 -22.58 -1.87
N ILE A 301 -4.90 -21.32 -1.80
CA ILE A 301 -4.04 -20.81 -0.70
C ILE A 301 -4.66 -21.00 0.69
N ASP A 302 -5.99 -21.09 0.77
CA ASP A 302 -6.74 -21.30 2.01
C ASP A 302 -7.13 -22.76 2.25
N GLU A 303 -6.90 -23.67 1.30
CA GLU A 303 -7.30 -25.06 1.44
C GLU A 303 -6.49 -25.78 2.53
N THR A 304 -7.24 -26.35 3.47
CA THR A 304 -6.77 -27.13 4.60
C THR A 304 -7.45 -28.50 4.64
N GLU A 305 -6.81 -29.45 5.30
CA GLU A 305 -7.38 -30.75 5.64
C GLU A 305 -7.20 -31.02 7.14
N LYS A 306 -8.08 -31.84 7.72
CA LYS A 306 -7.98 -32.19 9.14
C LYS A 306 -6.68 -32.93 9.42
N ALA A 307 -6.06 -32.61 10.55
CA ALA A 307 -4.84 -33.23 11.02
C ALA A 307 -4.90 -33.39 12.54
N GLU A 308 -4.55 -34.57 13.04
CA GLU A 308 -4.45 -34.79 14.47
C GLU A 308 -3.25 -34.00 15.01
N LEU A 309 -3.51 -33.21 16.06
CA LEU A 309 -2.46 -32.49 16.77
C LEU A 309 -1.58 -33.48 17.54
N ASN A 310 -0.30 -33.16 17.64
CA ASN A 310 0.60 -33.91 18.50
C ASN A 310 0.14 -33.77 19.95
N LYS A 311 0.10 -34.90 20.67
CA LYS A 311 -0.23 -34.92 22.10
C LYS A 311 0.96 -34.34 22.87
N GLU A 312 0.67 -33.50 23.86
CA GLU A 312 1.68 -32.95 24.79
C GLU A 312 2.43 -34.04 25.55
#